data_AF-F9ENC8-F1
#
_entry.id   AF-F9ENC8-F1
#
_cell.length_a   1.000
_cell.length_b   1.000
_cell.length_c   1.000
_cell.angle_alpha   90.00
_cell.angle_beta   90.00
_cell.angle_gamma   90.00
#
_symmetry.space_group_name_H-M   'P 1'
#
loop_
_entity.id
_entity.type
_entity.pdbx_description
1 polymer ?
#
loop_
_entity_poly.entity_id
_entity_poly.type
_entity_poly.pdbx_seq_one_letter_code
_entity_poly.pdbx_strand_id
1 'polypeptide(L)'
;MEKNMERILLNQENYTVKEIYQDFYMFLAEHFTPLGYKYRKSKHDMYKNIENFRVVFDYQTFSWNCLGDEIDIFIHKKIEFKDDKGEWHWFFVNDINGVDNILSEEFNIKNIDKEYLQVLLNEAIEYINYMELTVKNY
;
A
#
# COMPACT_ATOMS: atom_id res chain seq x y z
N MET A 1 -26.04 16.15 -12.17
CA MET A 1 -26.73 15.02 -11.53
C MET A 1 -25.70 14.25 -10.75
N GLU A 2 -25.93 14.19 -9.44
CA GLU A 2 -25.37 13.35 -8.38
C GLU A 2 -23.90 12.87 -8.45
N LYS A 3 -23.18 13.31 -7.41
CA LYS A 3 -21.97 12.74 -6.83
C LYS A 3 -22.30 11.30 -6.39
N ASN A 4 -22.26 10.32 -7.29
CA ASN A 4 -22.21 8.90 -6.88
C ASN A 4 -20.79 8.60 -6.42
N MET A 5 -20.45 9.12 -5.24
CA MET A 5 -19.19 8.88 -4.55
C MET A 5 -19.32 7.61 -3.69
N GLU A 6 -19.60 6.48 -4.34
CA GLU A 6 -19.53 5.14 -3.74
C GLU A 6 -18.73 4.23 -4.66
N ARG A 7 -17.43 4.47 -4.75
CA ARG A 7 -16.54 3.41 -5.23
C ARG A 7 -15.14 3.54 -4.69
N ILE A 8 -14.86 2.74 -3.65
CA ILE A 8 -13.55 2.13 -3.42
C ILE A 8 -13.84 0.71 -2.88
N LEU A 9 -14.20 -0.17 -3.81
CA LEU A 9 -14.14 -1.62 -3.66
C LEU A 9 -13.16 -2.08 -4.73
N LEU A 10 -11.98 -2.56 -4.32
CA LEU A 10 -11.04 -3.21 -5.22
C LEU A 10 -11.57 -4.62 -5.49
N ASN A 11 -12.63 -4.70 -6.29
CA ASN A 11 -13.23 -5.96 -6.69
C ASN A 11 -12.50 -6.45 -7.95
N GLN A 12 -12.04 -7.71 -7.96
CA GLN A 12 -11.51 -8.33 -9.18
C GLN A 12 -12.63 -8.81 -10.12
N GLU A 13 -13.83 -9.04 -9.59
CA GLU A 13 -15.00 -9.38 -10.39
C GLU A 13 -15.49 -8.13 -11.13
N ASN A 14 -15.34 -8.15 -12.46
CA ASN A 14 -15.77 -7.13 -13.43
C ASN A 14 -14.86 -5.90 -13.60
N TYR A 15 -13.63 -5.91 -13.07
CA TYR A 15 -12.66 -4.81 -13.30
C TYR A 15 -11.35 -5.31 -13.90
N THR A 16 -10.78 -4.50 -14.79
CA THR A 16 -9.45 -4.75 -15.33
C THR A 16 -8.38 -4.40 -14.29
N VAL A 17 -7.20 -5.02 -14.39
CA VAL A 17 -6.01 -4.66 -13.57
C VAL A 17 -5.81 -3.14 -13.56
N LYS A 18 -5.95 -2.48 -14.72
CA LYS A 18 -5.79 -1.02 -14.83
C LYS A 18 -6.78 -0.24 -13.96
N GLU A 19 -8.05 -0.63 -13.93
CA GLU A 19 -9.07 0.04 -13.13
C GLU A 19 -8.79 -0.16 -11.63
N ILE A 20 -8.40 -1.37 -11.23
CA ILE A 20 -8.05 -1.67 -9.83
C ILE A 20 -6.83 -0.85 -9.39
N TYR A 21 -5.80 -0.72 -10.25
CA TYR A 21 -4.66 0.16 -10.00
C TYR A 21 -5.08 1.62 -9.84
N GLN A 22 -5.97 2.12 -10.71
CA GLN A 22 -6.43 3.51 -10.65
C GLN A 22 -7.20 3.78 -9.36
N ASP A 23 -8.12 2.89 -8.98
CA ASP A 23 -8.91 3.02 -7.76
C ASP A 23 -8.03 2.94 -6.51
N PHE A 24 -7.03 2.04 -6.48
CA PHE A 24 -6.08 1.94 -5.39
C PHE A 24 -5.27 3.24 -5.20
N TYR A 25 -4.64 3.78 -6.26
CA TYR A 25 -3.86 5.00 -6.14
C TYR A 25 -4.71 6.24 -5.90
N MET A 26 -5.97 6.26 -6.36
CA MET A 26 -6.92 7.31 -6.03
C MET A 26 -7.27 7.26 -4.53
N PHE A 27 -7.59 6.08 -3.99
CA PHE A 27 -7.80 5.88 -2.55
C PHE A 27 -6.60 6.38 -1.74
N LEU A 28 -5.39 5.93 -2.09
CA LEU A 28 -4.17 6.33 -1.39
C LEU A 28 -3.98 7.85 -1.49
N ALA A 29 -4.20 8.45 -2.67
CA ALA A 29 -4.02 9.89 -2.83
C ALA A 29 -4.99 10.70 -1.96
N GLU A 30 -6.26 10.30 -1.89
CA GLU A 30 -7.28 10.95 -1.06
C GLU A 30 -6.92 10.94 0.43
N HIS A 31 -6.38 9.81 0.93
CA HIS A 31 -6.12 9.62 2.36
C HIS A 31 -4.70 10.03 2.75
N PHE A 32 -3.72 9.86 1.87
CA PHE A 32 -2.29 9.93 2.23
C PHE A 32 -1.66 11.26 1.83
N THR A 33 -2.19 11.96 0.82
CA THR A 33 -1.71 13.32 0.48
C THR A 33 -1.82 14.28 1.67
N PRO A 34 -2.94 14.31 2.43
CA PRO A 34 -3.03 15.11 3.66
C PRO A 34 -2.01 14.73 4.74
N LEU A 35 -1.56 13.48 4.75
CA LEU A 35 -0.56 12.95 5.69
C LEU A 35 0.89 13.21 5.23
N GLY A 36 1.08 13.87 4.08
CA GLY A 36 2.38 14.23 3.52
C GLY A 36 3.02 13.17 2.62
N TYR A 37 2.28 12.14 2.22
CA TYR A 37 2.76 11.19 1.22
C TYR A 37 2.72 11.79 -0.18
N LYS A 38 3.63 11.32 -1.03
CA LYS A 38 3.81 11.75 -2.40
C LYS A 38 3.68 10.55 -3.32
N TYR A 39 2.97 10.74 -4.42
CA TYR A 39 2.89 9.71 -5.47
C TYR A 39 4.18 9.69 -6.30
N ARG A 40 4.78 8.51 -6.46
CA ARG A 40 5.97 8.27 -7.29
C ARG A 40 5.57 7.56 -8.57
N LYS A 41 5.25 8.34 -9.60
CA LYS A 41 4.78 7.82 -10.89
C LYS A 41 5.69 6.74 -11.50
N SER A 42 7.01 6.86 -11.36
CA SER A 42 7.98 5.93 -11.96
C SER A 42 8.02 4.55 -11.32
N LYS A 43 7.51 4.43 -10.08
CA LYS A 43 7.51 3.19 -9.32
C LYS A 43 6.10 2.68 -9.03
N HIS A 44 5.09 3.48 -9.35
CA HIS A 44 3.70 3.22 -8.98
C HIS A 44 3.62 2.94 -7.49
N ASP A 45 3.90 3.95 -6.67
CA ASP A 45 3.75 3.86 -5.22
C ASP A 45 3.41 5.23 -4.63
N MET A 46 2.97 5.22 -3.38
CA MET A 46 2.95 6.39 -2.53
C MET A 46 3.98 6.25 -1.43
N TYR A 47 4.74 7.33 -1.20
CA TYR A 47 5.80 7.31 -0.20
C TYR A 47 5.83 8.57 0.65
N LYS A 48 6.35 8.43 1.87
CA LYS A 48 6.68 9.55 2.76
C LYS A 48 8.07 9.34 3.30
N ASN A 49 8.93 10.35 3.12
CA ASN A 49 10.25 10.35 3.76
C ASN A 49 10.10 10.84 5.19
N ILE A 50 10.77 10.18 6.13
CA ILE A 50 10.91 10.64 7.51
C ILE A 50 12.33 10.38 7.95
N GLU A 51 13.12 11.45 8.11
CA GLU A 51 14.55 11.38 8.41
C GLU A 51 15.30 10.43 7.43
N ASN A 52 15.91 9.36 7.96
CA ASN A 52 16.62 8.31 7.20
C ASN A 52 15.71 7.16 6.74
N PHE A 53 14.41 7.22 7.05
CA PHE A 53 13.42 6.23 6.66
C PHE A 53 12.52 6.74 5.52
N ARG A 54 11.92 5.80 4.81
CA ARG A 54 10.85 6.04 3.86
C ARG A 54 9.80 4.96 4.01
N VAL A 55 8.57 5.39 4.19
CA VAL A 55 7.40 4.52 4.14
C VAL A 55 6.94 4.44 2.69
N VAL A 56 6.69 3.23 2.21
CA VAL A 56 6.23 2.99 0.84
C VAL A 56 5.01 2.09 0.86
N PHE A 57 3.97 2.52 0.15
CA PHE A 57 2.79 1.71 -0.15
C PHE A 57 2.73 1.52 -1.66
N ASP A 58 2.80 0.26 -2.09
CA ASP A 58 2.67 -0.11 -3.48
C ASP A 58 1.62 -1.19 -3.68
N TYR A 59 1.06 -1.19 -4.88
CA TYR A 59 0.18 -2.24 -5.39
C TYR A 59 0.88 -2.83 -6.61
N GLN A 60 1.27 -4.10 -6.51
CA GLN A 60 1.99 -4.82 -7.54
C GLN A 60 1.14 -5.94 -8.11
N THR A 61 1.35 -6.20 -9.39
CA THR A 61 0.82 -7.34 -10.13
C THR A 61 1.92 -7.90 -11.00
N PHE A 62 2.02 -9.22 -11.07
CA PHE A 62 3.06 -9.87 -11.88
C PHE A 62 2.75 -9.87 -13.38
N SER A 63 1.51 -9.56 -13.76
CA SER A 63 1.10 -9.49 -15.17
C SER A 63 0.06 -8.40 -15.38
N TRP A 64 0.47 -7.35 -16.08
CA TRP A 64 -0.36 -6.19 -16.44
C TRP A 64 -1.56 -6.56 -17.34
N ASN A 65 -1.56 -7.77 -17.91
CA ASN A 65 -2.53 -8.26 -18.89
C ASN A 65 -3.36 -9.46 -18.41
N CYS A 66 -3.23 -9.90 -17.15
CA CYS A 66 -4.09 -10.96 -16.61
C CYS A 66 -5.53 -10.47 -16.40
N LEU A 67 -6.51 -11.37 -16.57
CA LEU A 67 -7.94 -11.14 -16.34
C LEU A 67 -8.46 -12.24 -15.40
N GLY A 68 -9.33 -11.88 -14.46
CA GLY A 68 -10.00 -12.83 -13.57
C GLY A 68 -9.09 -13.41 -12.47
N ASP A 69 -9.36 -14.66 -12.07
CA ASP A 69 -8.74 -15.32 -10.90
C ASP A 69 -7.23 -15.58 -11.00
N GLU A 70 -6.59 -15.30 -12.13
CA GLU A 70 -5.16 -15.51 -12.40
C GLU A 70 -4.30 -14.25 -12.18
N ILE A 71 -4.87 -13.18 -11.60
CA ILE A 71 -4.12 -11.98 -11.26
C ILE A 71 -3.53 -12.17 -9.85
N ASP A 72 -2.23 -12.45 -9.77
CA ASP A 72 -1.50 -12.34 -8.51
C ASP A 72 -1.37 -10.86 -8.14
N ILE A 73 -2.05 -10.46 -7.07
CA ILE A 73 -2.10 -9.10 -6.56
C ILE A 73 -1.34 -9.05 -5.24
N PHE A 74 -0.53 -8.01 -5.08
CA PHE A 74 0.24 -7.75 -3.88
C PHE A 74 -0.01 -6.32 -3.44
N ILE A 75 -0.37 -6.14 -2.18
CA ILE A 75 -0.32 -4.86 -1.50
C ILE A 75 0.83 -4.94 -0.53
N HIS A 76 1.90 -4.19 -0.83
CA HIS A 76 3.03 -4.14 0.07
C HIS A 76 3.06 -2.83 0.82
N LYS A 77 3.32 -2.98 2.11
CA LYS A 77 3.74 -1.90 2.99
C LYS A 77 5.19 -2.15 3.36
N LYS A 78 6.07 -1.29 2.86
CA LYS A 78 7.52 -1.41 3.01
C LYS A 78 8.06 -0.24 3.79
N ILE A 79 9.05 -0.51 4.62
CA ILE A 79 9.92 0.53 5.16
C ILE A 79 11.25 0.39 4.45
N GLU A 80 11.62 1.44 3.73
CA GLU A 80 12.97 1.63 3.22
C GLU A 80 13.76 2.47 4.23
N PHE A 81 15.04 2.18 4.44
CA PHE A 81 15.91 2.96 5.31
C PHE A 81 17.31 3.05 4.74
N LYS A 82 18.02 4.13 5.05
CA LYS A 82 19.44 4.27 4.73
C LYS A 82 20.32 3.76 5.86
N ASP A 83 21.32 2.95 5.51
CA ASP A 83 22.41 2.63 6.44
C ASP A 83 23.40 3.79 6.60
N ASP A 84 24.44 3.58 7.40
CA ASP A 84 25.51 4.53 7.68
C ASP A 84 26.35 4.90 6.44
N LYS A 85 26.29 4.08 5.37
CA LYS A 85 26.94 4.31 4.08
C LYS A 85 26.01 5.00 3.08
N GLY A 86 24.74 5.21 3.44
CA GLY A 86 23.72 5.80 2.60
C GLY A 86 23.07 4.84 1.61
N GLU A 87 23.31 3.53 1.74
CA GLU A 87 22.66 2.49 0.93
C GLU A 87 21.23 2.26 1.41
N TRP A 88 20.30 2.09 0.48
CA TRP A 88 18.90 1.82 0.79
C TRP A 88 18.67 0.33 1.03
N HIS A 89 18.15 0.02 2.21
CA HIS A 89 17.66 -1.29 2.61
C HIS A 89 16.15 -1.24 2.79
N TRP A 90 15.48 -2.37 2.80
CA TRP A 90 14.04 -2.42 3.03
C TRP A 90 13.58 -3.72 3.68
N PHE A 91 12.45 -3.65 4.37
CA PHE A 91 11.72 -4.82 4.85
C PHE A 91 10.21 -4.61 4.69
N PHE A 92 9.47 -5.71 4.54
CA PHE A 92 8.01 -5.68 4.57
C PHE A 92 7.53 -5.54 6.02
N VAL A 93 6.63 -4.59 6.24
CA VAL A 93 5.87 -4.51 7.50
C VAL A 93 4.59 -5.32 7.35
N ASN A 94 3.87 -5.11 6.25
CA ASN A 94 2.73 -5.93 5.85
C ASN A 94 2.95 -6.36 4.40
N ASP A 95 2.74 -7.65 4.13
CA ASP A 95 2.72 -8.23 2.79
C ASP A 95 1.39 -8.98 2.65
N ILE A 96 0.47 -8.37 1.90
CA ILE A 96 -0.82 -9.00 1.57
C ILE A 96 -0.74 -9.42 0.13
N ASN A 97 -0.84 -10.71 -0.10
CA ASN A 97 -0.76 -11.28 -1.42
C ASN A 97 -1.77 -12.41 -1.58
N GLY A 98 -1.85 -12.98 -2.79
CA GLY A 98 -2.72 -14.12 -3.08
C GLY A 98 -2.28 -15.45 -2.45
N VAL A 99 -1.14 -15.49 -1.74
CA VAL A 99 -0.65 -16.67 -1.03
C VAL A 99 -1.13 -16.59 0.42
N ASP A 100 -1.69 -17.70 0.92
CA ASP A 100 -2.20 -17.78 2.30
C ASP A 100 -1.15 -17.35 3.33
N ASN A 101 -1.43 -16.25 4.01
CA ASN A 101 -0.71 -15.70 5.13
C ASN A 101 -1.70 -15.11 6.15
N ILE A 102 -1.25 -14.79 7.36
CA ILE A 102 -2.15 -14.35 8.45
C ILE A 102 -2.97 -13.11 8.07
N LEU A 103 -2.42 -12.25 7.19
CA LEU A 103 -3.13 -11.09 6.68
C LEU A 103 -4.03 -11.46 5.48
N SER A 104 -3.65 -12.38 4.59
CA SER A 104 -4.55 -12.77 3.49
C SER A 104 -5.77 -13.56 3.96
N GLU A 105 -5.71 -14.18 5.15
CA GLU A 105 -6.87 -14.79 5.83
C GLU A 105 -7.87 -13.74 6.34
N GLU A 106 -7.37 -12.59 6.81
CA GLU A 106 -8.17 -11.49 7.33
C GLU A 106 -8.59 -10.49 6.23
N PHE A 107 -7.78 -10.38 5.18
CA PHE A 107 -7.91 -9.40 4.10
C PHE A 107 -8.08 -10.12 2.77
N ASN A 108 -9.33 -10.19 2.29
CA ASN A 108 -9.62 -10.70 0.96
C ASN A 108 -9.09 -9.73 -0.11
N ILE A 109 -7.89 -10.00 -0.64
CA ILE A 109 -7.25 -9.17 -1.67
C ILE A 109 -8.03 -9.08 -2.99
N LYS A 110 -8.99 -9.97 -3.21
CA LYS A 110 -9.93 -9.91 -4.34
C LYS A 110 -11.08 -8.92 -4.13
N ASN A 111 -11.32 -8.52 -2.89
CA ASN A 111 -12.37 -7.60 -2.50
C ASN A 111 -11.95 -6.79 -1.26
N ILE A 112 -11.02 -5.86 -1.45
CA ILE A 112 -10.58 -4.95 -0.39
C ILE A 112 -11.43 -3.68 -0.44
N ASP A 113 -12.05 -3.36 0.69
CA ASP A 113 -12.76 -2.11 0.88
C ASP A 113 -11.88 -1.01 1.51
N LYS A 114 -12.49 0.16 1.59
CA LYS A 114 -11.91 1.38 2.15
C LYS A 114 -11.48 1.23 3.61
N GLU A 115 -12.27 0.54 4.43
CA GLU A 115 -12.04 0.42 5.88
C GLU A 115 -10.81 -0.45 6.13
N TYR A 116 -10.68 -1.56 5.42
CA TYR A 116 -9.53 -2.45 5.52
C TYR A 116 -8.21 -1.76 5.15
N LEU A 117 -8.18 -0.99 4.06
CA LEU A 117 -6.98 -0.23 3.69
C LEU A 117 -6.58 0.80 4.75
N GLN A 118 -7.56 1.38 5.45
CA GLN A 118 -7.32 2.33 6.53
C GLN A 118 -6.70 1.65 7.76
N VAL A 119 -7.07 0.40 8.07
CA VAL A 119 -6.44 -0.37 9.16
C VAL A 119 -4.97 -0.61 8.88
N LEU A 120 -4.64 -1.11 7.69
CA LEU A 120 -3.25 -1.37 7.27
C LEU A 120 -2.37 -0.11 7.32
N LEU A 121 -2.96 1.03 7.00
CA LEU A 121 -2.33 2.34 7.12
C LEU A 121 -2.05 2.72 8.58
N ASN A 122 -3.04 2.61 9.46
CA ASN A 122 -2.90 3.01 10.86
C ASN A 122 -1.79 2.20 11.55
N GLU A 123 -1.77 0.89 11.33
CA GLU A 123 -0.68 0.02 11.81
C GLU A 123 0.69 0.46 11.29
N ALA A 124 0.75 1.04 10.09
CA ALA A 124 2.01 1.53 9.53
C ALA A 124 2.53 2.71 10.30
N ILE A 125 1.67 3.71 10.46
CA ILE A 125 1.98 4.94 11.14
C ILE A 125 2.40 4.65 12.58
N GLU A 126 1.68 3.75 13.27
CA GLU A 126 2.03 3.31 14.61
C GLU A 126 3.42 2.65 14.67
N TYR A 127 3.71 1.72 13.76
CA TYR A 127 5.01 1.06 13.72
C TYR A 127 6.15 2.05 13.43
N ILE A 128 5.97 2.98 12.48
CA ILE A 128 6.98 3.99 12.16
C ILE A 128 7.22 4.92 13.34
N ASN A 129 6.14 5.41 13.97
CA ASN A 129 6.25 6.25 15.15
C ASN A 129 6.99 5.52 16.27
N TYR A 130 6.71 4.23 16.46
CA TYR A 130 7.43 3.38 17.41
C TYR A 130 8.92 3.25 17.04
N MET A 131 9.25 3.00 15.78
CA MET A 131 10.64 2.88 15.32
C MET A 131 11.41 4.20 15.46
N GLU A 132 10.81 5.34 15.11
CA GLU A 132 11.42 6.66 15.30
C GLU A 132 11.66 6.98 16.77
N LEU A 133 10.68 6.69 17.63
CA LEU A 133 10.86 6.84 19.07
C LEU A 133 11.98 5.93 19.59
N THR A 134 12.04 4.70 19.10
CA THR A 134 13.08 3.75 19.49
C THR A 134 14.45 4.24 19.06
N VAL A 135 14.61 4.68 17.81
CA VAL A 135 15.88 5.21 17.28
C VAL A 135 16.30 6.50 17.99
N LYS A 136 15.36 7.42 18.30
CA LYS A 136 15.66 8.67 19.04
C LYS A 136 16.06 8.45 20.49
N ASN A 137 15.70 7.30 21.06
CA ASN A 137 16.02 6.93 22.43
C ASN A 137 17.32 6.12 22.56
N TYR A 138 18.00 5.84 21.44
CA TYR A 138 19.35 5.25 21.37
C TYR A 138 20.36 6.27 20.84
#